data_AF-A0A0C9Y6T7-F1
#
_entry.id   AF-A0A0C9Y6T7-F1
#
_cell.length_a   1.000
_cell.length_b   1.000
_cell.length_c   1.000
_cell.angle_alpha   90.00
_cell.angle_beta   90.00
_cell.angle_gamma   90.00
#
_symmetry.space_group_name_H-M   'P 1'
#
loop_
_entity.id
_entity.type
_entity.pdbx_description
1 polymer ?
#
loop_
_entity_poly.entity_id
_entity_poly.type
_entity_poly.pdbx_seq_one_letter_code
_entity_poly.pdbx_strand_id
1 'polypeptide(L)'
;MKTLQQEWAAQVDSQTQPLPWQSKNKGSEQLAHILALEKTVQEYKSHVEQLEKDLINDHVSDIIDYDLQLTSAKGLLSKATQSLRQKKCALGVSAQTDLHLLRNNKWLQTQTNAHALKIRIREQLCQCKFELE
;
A
#
# COMPACT_ATOMS: atom_id res chain seq x y z
N MET A 1 45.95 -21.16 -19.78
CA MET A 1 44.91 -22.12 -19.34
C MET A 1 44.26 -21.80 -18.00
N LYS A 2 44.93 -21.14 -17.03
CA LYS A 2 44.32 -20.78 -15.73
C LYS A 2 43.23 -19.69 -15.81
N THR A 3 43.36 -18.76 -16.76
CA THR A 3 42.39 -17.66 -16.99
C THR A 3 41.02 -18.16 -17.44
N LEU A 4 40.98 -19.09 -18.40
CA LEU A 4 39.72 -19.64 -18.93
C LEU A 4 38.92 -20.41 -17.85
N GLN A 5 39.61 -21.11 -16.96
CA GLN A 5 38.96 -21.83 -15.86
C GLN A 5 38.38 -20.88 -14.81
N GLN A 6 39.04 -19.74 -14.56
CA GLN A 6 38.54 -18.70 -13.66
C GLN A 6 37.31 -17.98 -14.24
N GLU A 7 37.33 -17.66 -15.53
CA GLU A 7 36.19 -17.06 -16.23
C GLU A 7 34.99 -18.01 -16.27
N TRP A 8 35.24 -19.31 -16.53
CA TRP A 8 34.20 -20.33 -16.49
C TRP A 8 33.59 -20.47 -15.09
N ALA A 9 34.41 -20.47 -14.03
CA ALA A 9 33.92 -20.53 -12.66
C ALA A 9 33.07 -19.30 -12.31
N ALA A 10 33.52 -18.09 -12.66
CA ALA A 10 32.76 -16.86 -12.45
C ALA A 10 31.44 -16.84 -13.23
N GLN A 11 31.44 -17.39 -14.45
CA GLN A 11 30.23 -17.52 -15.26
C GLN A 11 29.25 -18.50 -14.62
N VAL A 12 29.71 -19.69 -14.21
CA VAL A 12 28.86 -20.68 -13.54
C VAL A 12 28.29 -20.11 -12.26
N ASP A 13 29.10 -19.45 -11.42
CA ASP A 13 28.62 -18.80 -10.20
C ASP A 13 27.52 -17.77 -10.50
N SER A 14 27.72 -16.92 -11.51
CA SER A 14 26.72 -15.91 -11.90
C SER A 14 25.43 -16.52 -12.45
N GLN A 15 25.52 -17.60 -13.22
CA GLN A 15 24.38 -18.25 -13.86
C GLN A 15 23.63 -19.20 -12.91
N THR A 16 24.31 -19.73 -11.91
CA THR A 16 23.74 -20.65 -10.91
C THR A 16 23.37 -19.95 -9.61
N GLN A 17 23.52 -18.61 -9.53
CA GLN A 17 23.00 -17.87 -8.38
C GLN A 17 21.53 -18.22 -8.18
N PRO A 18 21.16 -18.72 -6.99
CA PRO A 18 19.77 -19.00 -6.71
C PRO A 18 18.99 -17.70 -6.87
N LEU A 19 17.84 -17.79 -7.53
CA LEU A 19 16.98 -16.62 -7.66
C LEU A 19 16.76 -16.02 -6.27
N PRO A 20 16.85 -14.69 -6.13
CA PRO A 20 16.70 -14.04 -4.84
C PRO A 20 15.40 -14.52 -4.20
N TRP A 21 15.51 -15.04 -2.98
CA TRP A 21 14.40 -15.68 -2.28
C TRP A 21 13.16 -14.78 -2.30
N GLN A 22 12.19 -15.17 -3.12
CA GLN A 22 10.87 -14.58 -3.07
C GLN A 22 10.09 -15.33 -2.00
N SER A 23 9.73 -14.63 -0.93
CA SER A 23 8.81 -15.19 0.06
C SER A 23 7.53 -15.59 -0.69
N LYS A 24 7.02 -16.80 -0.42
CA LYS A 24 5.79 -17.32 -1.04
C LYS A 24 4.58 -16.38 -0.87
N ASN A 25 4.66 -15.46 0.10
CA ASN A 25 3.57 -14.56 0.47
C ASN A 25 3.76 -13.11 -0.02
N LYS A 26 4.85 -12.77 -0.71
CA LYS A 26 5.09 -11.38 -1.17
C LYS A 26 3.95 -10.85 -2.06
N GLY A 27 3.41 -11.70 -2.93
CA GLY A 27 2.29 -11.34 -3.79
C GLY A 27 1.01 -11.06 -2.99
N SER A 28 0.66 -11.94 -2.05
CA SER A 28 -0.53 -11.76 -1.21
C SER A 28 -0.39 -10.57 -0.26
N GLU A 29 0.81 -10.30 0.25
CA GLU A 29 1.12 -9.09 1.01
C GLU A 29 0.94 -7.82 0.17
N GLN A 30 1.44 -7.80 -1.07
CA GLN A 30 1.26 -6.67 -1.98
C GLN A 30 -0.22 -6.41 -2.28
N LEU A 31 -1.00 -7.47 -2.53
CA LEU A 31 -2.45 -7.37 -2.74
C LEU A 31 -3.16 -6.84 -1.47
N ALA A 32 -2.76 -7.33 -0.29
CA ALA A 32 -3.28 -6.84 0.99
C ALA A 32 -2.99 -5.34 1.21
N HIS A 33 -1.77 -4.89 0.89
CA HIS A 33 -1.40 -3.49 0.95
C HIS A 33 -2.23 -2.63 -0.02
N ILE A 34 -2.54 -3.13 -1.23
CA ILE A 34 -3.38 -2.40 -2.18
C ILE A 34 -4.81 -2.29 -1.66
N LEU A 35 -5.39 -3.37 -1.15
CA LEU A 35 -6.73 -3.35 -0.55
C LEU A 35 -6.82 -2.41 0.67
N ALA A 36 -5.80 -2.42 1.53
CA ALA A 36 -5.72 -1.49 2.65
C ALA A 36 -5.65 -0.03 2.16
N LEU A 37 -4.85 0.24 1.13
CA LEU A 37 -4.73 1.58 0.55
C LEU A 37 -6.04 2.05 -0.12
N GLU A 38 -6.78 1.14 -0.77
CA GLU A 38 -8.13 1.45 -1.29
C GLU A 38 -9.08 1.88 -0.18
N LYS A 39 -9.05 1.19 0.96
CA LYS A 39 -9.87 1.55 2.13
C LYS A 39 -9.48 2.93 2.66
N THR A 40 -8.19 3.22 2.79
CA THR A 40 -7.70 4.55 3.20
C THR A 40 -8.16 5.65 2.24
N VAL A 41 -8.11 5.40 0.92
CA VAL A 41 -8.62 6.36 -0.07
C VAL A 41 -10.12 6.59 0.10
N GLN A 42 -10.89 5.55 0.41
CA GLN A 42 -12.33 5.69 0.66
C GLN A 42 -12.61 6.49 1.94
N GLU A 43 -11.84 6.29 3.00
CA GLU A 43 -11.92 7.06 4.25
C GLU A 43 -11.60 8.54 3.99
N TYR A 44 -10.52 8.85 3.26
CA TYR A 44 -10.19 10.24 2.90
C TYR A 44 -11.25 10.89 2.01
N LYS A 45 -11.85 10.14 1.07
CA LYS A 45 -12.96 10.65 0.26
C LYS A 45 -14.15 11.04 1.12
N SER A 46 -14.54 10.14 2.03
CA SER A 46 -15.67 10.36 2.94
C SER A 46 -15.42 11.57 3.84
N HIS A 47 -14.18 11.76 4.29
CA HIS A 47 -13.79 12.92 5.10
C HIS A 47 -13.85 14.23 4.30
N VAL A 48 -13.34 14.26 3.07
CA VAL A 48 -13.46 15.44 2.18
C VAL A 48 -14.93 15.77 1.89
N GLU A 49 -15.76 14.76 1.60
CA GLU A 49 -17.19 14.96 1.38
C GLU A 49 -17.92 15.51 2.62
N GLN A 50 -17.50 15.12 3.82
CA GLN A 50 -18.04 15.68 5.07
C GLN A 50 -17.66 17.16 5.21
N LEU A 51 -16.38 17.51 5.03
CA LEU A 51 -15.92 18.90 5.09
C LEU A 51 -16.63 19.77 4.05
N GLU A 52 -16.85 19.26 2.84
CA GLU A 52 -17.60 19.97 1.79
C GLU A 52 -19.07 20.17 2.15
N LYS A 53 -19.72 19.19 2.80
CA LYS A 53 -21.11 19.32 3.27
C LYS A 53 -21.24 20.31 4.42
N ASP A 54 -20.31 20.30 5.35
CA ASP A 54 -20.31 21.21 6.50
C ASP A 54 -20.13 22.66 6.04
N LEU A 55 -19.34 22.88 4.98
CA LEU A 55 -19.21 24.19 4.32
C LEU A 55 -20.52 24.65 3.67
N ILE A 56 -21.26 23.75 3.01
CA ILE A 56 -22.55 24.07 2.36
C ILE A 56 -23.65 24.36 3.39
N ASN A 57 -23.61 23.71 4.55
CA ASN A 57 -24.62 23.84 5.61
C ASN A 57 -24.35 25.00 6.58
N ASP A 58 -23.43 25.92 6.24
CA ASP A 58 -23.07 27.12 7.03
C ASP A 58 -22.67 26.80 8.49
N HIS A 59 -22.17 25.58 8.75
CA HIS A 59 -21.72 25.12 10.06
C HIS A 59 -20.30 25.59 10.41
N VAL A 60 -19.73 26.47 9.60
CA VAL A 60 -18.32 26.88 9.69
C VAL A 60 -18.22 28.28 10.28
N SER A 61 -17.75 28.38 11.53
CA SER A 61 -17.53 29.66 12.20
C SER A 61 -16.23 30.35 11.76
N ASP A 62 -15.23 29.58 11.31
CA ASP A 62 -13.92 30.07 10.89
C ASP A 62 -13.53 29.50 9.53
N ILE A 63 -13.86 30.24 8.48
CA ILE A 63 -13.73 29.82 7.07
C ILE A 63 -12.26 29.57 6.69
N ILE A 64 -11.31 30.29 7.30
CA ILE A 64 -9.89 30.21 6.95
C ILE A 64 -9.29 28.90 7.45
N ASP A 65 -9.55 28.54 8.70
CA ASP A 65 -9.07 27.27 9.27
C ASP A 65 -9.72 26.07 8.55
N TYR A 66 -11.00 26.21 8.19
CA TYR A 66 -11.71 25.17 7.47
C TYR A 66 -11.20 24.94 6.04
N ASP A 67 -10.87 26.01 5.31
CA ASP A 67 -10.26 25.91 3.97
C ASP A 67 -8.86 25.28 4.04
N LEU A 68 -8.09 25.58 5.10
CA LEU A 68 -6.81 24.93 5.34
C LEU A 68 -6.97 23.41 5.61
N GLN A 69 -7.96 23.03 6.42
CA GLN A 69 -8.27 21.61 6.66
C GLN A 69 -8.71 20.90 5.38
N LEU A 70 -9.56 21.53 4.58
CA LEU A 70 -10.07 20.98 3.32
C LEU A 70 -8.97 20.83 2.26
N THR A 71 -8.10 21.84 2.10
CA THR A 71 -6.95 21.76 1.20
C THR A 71 -5.97 20.66 1.63
N SER A 72 -5.72 20.53 2.93
CA SER A 72 -4.87 19.46 3.48
C SER A 72 -5.46 18.06 3.23
N ALA A 73 -6.76 17.88 3.45
CA ALA A 73 -7.48 16.62 3.24
C ALA A 73 -7.50 16.22 1.75
N LYS A 74 -7.76 17.19 0.85
CA LYS A 74 -7.65 16.99 -0.61
C LYS A 74 -6.22 16.63 -1.03
N GLY A 75 -5.21 17.24 -0.41
CA GLY A 75 -3.80 16.91 -0.63
C GLY A 75 -3.46 15.46 -0.24
N LEU A 76 -3.93 15.00 0.92
CA LEU A 76 -3.77 13.62 1.39
C LEU A 76 -4.48 12.63 0.46
N LEU A 77 -5.70 12.94 0.05
CA LEU A 77 -6.48 12.14 -0.89
C LEU A 77 -5.78 12.00 -2.25
N SER A 78 -5.24 13.11 -2.78
CA SER A 78 -4.51 13.11 -4.05
C SER A 78 -3.27 12.20 -3.99
N LYS A 79 -2.46 12.35 -2.94
CA LYS A 79 -1.27 11.52 -2.70
C LYS A 79 -1.62 10.03 -2.58
N ALA A 80 -2.64 9.70 -1.78
CA ALA A 80 -3.09 8.33 -1.59
C ALA A 80 -3.62 7.71 -2.90
N THR A 81 -4.39 8.48 -3.68
CA THR A 81 -4.92 8.05 -4.98
C THR A 81 -3.82 7.83 -6.00
N GLN A 82 -2.81 8.71 -6.05
CA GLN A 82 -1.65 8.56 -6.92
C GLN A 82 -0.84 7.31 -6.56
N SER A 83 -0.58 7.09 -5.26
CA SER A 83 0.11 5.89 -4.78
C SER A 83 -0.68 4.62 -5.14
N LEU A 84 -2.00 4.65 -5.02
CA LEU A 84 -2.87 3.53 -5.40
C LEU A 84 -2.78 3.24 -6.89
N ARG A 85 -2.83 4.27 -7.74
CA ARG A 85 -2.69 4.13 -9.19
C ARG A 85 -1.34 3.52 -9.55
N GLN A 86 -0.25 4.03 -8.98
CA GLN A 86 1.09 3.50 -9.23
C GLN A 86 1.20 2.03 -8.83
N LYS A 87 0.73 1.66 -7.63
CA LYS A 87 0.75 0.27 -7.17
C LYS A 87 -0.11 -0.65 -8.05
N LYS A 88 -1.27 -0.19 -8.52
CA LYS A 88 -2.12 -0.95 -9.46
C LYS A 88 -1.50 -1.12 -10.85
N CYS A 89 -0.83 -0.08 -11.36
CA CYS A 89 -0.12 -0.15 -12.64
C CYS A 89 1.14 -1.02 -12.58
N ALA A 90 1.77 -1.13 -11.41
CA ALA A 90 2.91 -2.00 -11.18
C ALA A 90 2.53 -3.50 -11.05
N LEU A 91 1.24 -3.81 -10.86
CA LEU A 91 0.77 -5.20 -10.87
C LEU A 91 0.77 -5.76 -12.29
N GLY A 92 1.34 -6.96 -12.45
CA GLY A 92 1.17 -7.76 -13.66
C GLY A 92 -0.28 -8.20 -13.87
N VAL A 93 -0.60 -8.64 -15.09
CA VAL A 93 -1.95 -9.06 -15.51
C VAL A 93 -2.53 -10.17 -14.61
N SER A 94 -1.71 -11.14 -14.20
CA SER A 94 -2.13 -12.20 -13.27
C SER A 94 -2.54 -11.64 -11.90
N ALA A 95 -1.72 -10.77 -11.33
CA ALA A 95 -1.98 -10.19 -10.01
C ALA A 95 -3.20 -9.23 -10.01
N GLN A 96 -3.51 -8.58 -11.13
CA GLN A 96 -4.78 -7.84 -11.28
C GLN A 96 -6.00 -8.77 -11.26
N THR A 97 -5.88 -9.95 -11.86
CA THR A 97 -6.93 -10.97 -11.88
C THR A 97 -7.17 -11.54 -10.48
N ASP A 98 -6.09 -11.82 -9.74
CA ASP A 98 -6.15 -12.25 -8.34
C ASP A 98 -6.80 -11.18 -7.46
N LEU A 99 -6.46 -9.90 -7.68
CA LEU A 99 -7.09 -8.78 -6.97
C LEU A 99 -8.60 -8.70 -7.23
N HIS A 100 -9.02 -8.93 -8.48
CA HIS A 100 -10.43 -8.98 -8.85
C HIS A 100 -11.16 -10.15 -8.17
N LEU A 101 -10.54 -11.34 -8.11
CA LEU A 101 -11.08 -12.50 -7.40
C LEU A 101 -11.20 -12.25 -5.88
N LEU A 102 -10.16 -11.68 -5.27
CA LEU A 102 -10.15 -11.28 -3.86
C LEU A 102 -11.26 -10.26 -3.56
N ARG A 103 -11.49 -9.32 -4.47
CA ARG A 103 -12.53 -8.29 -4.33
C ARG A 103 -13.94 -8.88 -4.34
N ASN A 104 -14.16 -9.93 -5.13
CA ASN A 104 -15.46 -10.57 -5.26
C ASN A 104 -15.73 -11.60 -4.15
N ASN A 105 -14.72 -11.98 -3.36
CA ASN A 105 -14.86 -12.91 -2.25
C ASN A 105 -14.81 -12.18 -0.90
N LYS A 106 -15.98 -12.00 -0.28
CA LYS A 106 -16.14 -11.29 1.00
C LYS A 106 -15.32 -11.92 2.15
N TRP A 107 -15.21 -13.24 2.18
CA TRP A 107 -14.45 -13.93 3.23
C TRP A 107 -12.95 -13.65 3.11
N LEU A 108 -12.40 -13.78 1.89
CA LEU A 108 -11.00 -13.44 1.61
C LEU A 108 -10.73 -11.96 1.92
N GLN A 109 -11.63 -11.07 1.52
CA GLN A 109 -11.52 -9.65 1.82
C GLN A 109 -11.43 -9.37 3.33
N THR A 110 -12.31 -9.97 4.14
CA THR A 110 -12.28 -9.81 5.60
C THR A 110 -10.98 -10.36 6.20
N GLN A 111 -10.54 -11.54 5.76
CA GLN A 111 -9.31 -12.15 6.23
C GLN A 111 -8.07 -11.29 5.89
N THR A 112 -7.96 -10.84 4.64
CA THR A 112 -6.85 -10.01 4.18
C THR A 112 -6.83 -8.65 4.88
N ASN A 113 -7.99 -8.01 5.07
CA ASN A 113 -8.10 -6.76 5.82
C ASN A 113 -7.67 -6.91 7.28
N ALA A 114 -8.10 -7.99 7.95
CA ALA A 114 -7.68 -8.28 9.32
C ALA A 114 -6.16 -8.50 9.41
N HIS A 115 -5.58 -9.21 8.44
CA HIS A 115 -4.15 -9.42 8.36
C HIS A 115 -3.37 -8.10 8.17
N ALA A 116 -3.84 -7.23 7.27
CA ALA A 116 -3.24 -5.92 7.04
C ALA A 116 -3.30 -5.02 8.29
N LEU A 117 -4.43 -5.02 9.01
CA LEU A 117 -4.56 -4.30 10.28
C LEU A 117 -3.58 -4.82 11.34
N LYS A 118 -3.45 -6.14 11.47
CA LYS A 118 -2.50 -6.75 12.40
C LYS A 118 -1.05 -6.34 12.09
N ILE A 119 -0.65 -6.35 10.81
CA ILE A 119 0.69 -5.91 10.40
C ILE A 119 0.90 -4.45 10.79
N ARG A 120 -0.05 -3.57 10.47
CA ARG A 120 0.06 -2.14 10.79
C ARG A 120 0.21 -1.89 12.29
N ILE A 121 -0.60 -2.54 13.12
CA ILE A 121 -0.50 -2.43 14.58
C ILE A 121 0.87 -2.90 15.07
N ARG A 122 1.36 -4.03 14.52
CA ARG A 122 2.69 -4.55 14.86
C ARG A 122 3.80 -3.57 14.47
N GLU A 123 3.74 -3.00 13.28
CA GLU A 123 4.73 -2.01 12.81
C GLU A 123 4.75 -0.78 13.71
N GLN A 124 3.57 -0.25 14.08
CA GLN A 124 3.47 0.86 15.03
C GLN A 124 4.08 0.52 16.39
N LEU A 125 3.78 -0.67 16.93
CA LEU A 125 4.38 -1.12 18.20
C LEU A 125 5.90 -1.28 18.10
N CYS A 126 6.41 -1.80 16.98
CA CYS A 126 7.84 -1.88 16.73
C CYS A 126 8.47 -0.48 16.67
N GLN A 127 7.87 0.46 15.93
CA GLN A 127 8.33 1.85 15.84
C GLN A 127 8.38 2.51 17.22
N CYS A 128 7.30 2.45 18.00
CA CYS A 128 7.25 3.04 19.34
C CYS A 128 8.26 2.40 20.31
N LYS A 129 8.57 1.10 20.16
CA LYS A 129 9.59 0.45 20.99
C LYS A 129 10.99 1.03 20.75
N PHE A 130 11.32 1.36 19.50
CA PHE A 130 12.63 1.93 19.13
C PHE A 130 12.73 3.44 19.37
N GLU A 131 11.63 4.13 19.69
CA GLU A 131 11.62 5.55 20.08
C GLU A 131 11.88 5.76 21.59
N LEU A 132 11.81 4.69 22.40
CA LEU A 132 11.98 4.71 23.86
C LEU A 132 13.34 4.18 24.35
N GLU A 133 14.23 3.81 23.44
CA GLU A 133 15.66 3.48 23.68
C GLU A 133 16.54 4.67 23.27
#